data_AF-A0A7X8N3N5-F1
#
_entry.id   AF-A0A7X8N3N5-F1
#
_cell.length_a   1.000
_cell.length_b   1.000
_cell.length_c   1.000
_cell.angle_alpha   90.00
_cell.angle_beta   90.00
_cell.angle_gamma   90.00
#
_symmetry.space_group_name_H-M   'P 1'
#
loop_
_entity.id
_entity.type
_entity.pdbx_description
1 polymer ?
#
loop_
_entity_poly.entity_id
_entity_poly.type
_entity_poly.pdbx_seq_one_letter_code
_entity_poly.pdbx_strand_id
1 'polypeptide(L)' 'MRLEQITIETDVERLVLLRKKLEKRQYEFAKELGISTNYLVAVENYRLPFTDKLKRKVDRYLNNLEMEKVMHDSSACLFK' A
#
# COMPACT_ATOMS: atom_id res chain seq x y z
N MET A 1 -23.33 -0.31 15.93
CA MET A 1 -21.88 -0.53 15.80
C MET A 1 -21.19 0.73 16.30
N ARG A 2 -20.24 0.64 17.24
CA ARG A 2 -19.44 1.79 17.66
C ARG A 2 -18.14 1.85 16.85
N LEU A 3 -17.65 3.04 16.55
CA LEU A 3 -16.48 3.26 15.71
C LEU A 3 -15.23 2.59 16.33
N GLU A 4 -15.14 2.63 17.65
CA GLU A 4 -14.03 2.05 18.44
C GLU A 4 -13.89 0.52 18.32
N GLN A 5 -14.90 -0.17 17.76
CA GLN A 5 -14.93 -1.62 17.62
C GLN A 5 -14.54 -2.10 16.22
N ILE A 6 -14.23 -1.19 15.29
CA ILE A 6 -13.86 -1.56 13.92
C ILE A 6 -12.43 -2.10 13.92
N THR A 7 -12.29 -3.40 13.64
CA THR A 7 -10.99 -4.04 13.42
C THR A 7 -10.76 -4.26 11.93
N ILE A 8 -9.49 -4.34 11.51
CA ILE A 8 -9.13 -4.57 10.10
C ILE A 8 -9.12 -6.08 9.86
N GLU A 9 -10.18 -6.59 9.26
CA GLU A 9 -10.41 -8.02 9.14
C GLU A 9 -9.80 -8.57 7.84
N THR A 10 -9.87 -7.80 6.75
CA THR A 10 -9.52 -8.31 5.41
C THR A 10 -8.26 -7.70 4.81
N ASP A 11 -7.59 -8.44 3.92
CA ASP A 11 -6.44 -7.93 3.17
C ASP A 11 -6.80 -6.77 2.23
N VAL A 12 -8.05 -6.73 1.75
CA VAL A 12 -8.56 -5.61 0.95
C VAL A 12 -8.63 -4.34 1.80
N GLU A 13 -9.10 -4.42 3.04
CA GLU A 13 -9.12 -3.27 3.96
C GLU A 13 -7.71 -2.81 4.30
N ARG A 14 -6.78 -3.74 4.53
CA ARG A 14 -5.35 -3.42 4.73
C ARG A 14 -4.79 -2.67 3.54
N LEU A 15 -5.11 -3.09 2.32
CA LEU A 15 -4.69 -2.42 1.08
C LEU A 15 -5.24 -0.99 0.98
N VAL A 16 -6.53 -0.80 1.23
CA VAL A 16 -7.18 0.53 1.17
C VAL A 16 -6.59 1.47 2.22
N LEU A 17 -6.39 0.98 3.44
CA LEU A 17 -5.78 1.77 4.51
C LEU A 17 -4.32 2.11 4.21
N LEU A 18 -3.55 1.15 3.67
CA LEU A 18 -2.18 1.40 3.24
C LEU A 18 -2.13 2.53 2.22
N ARG A 19 -2.95 2.45 1.15
CA ARG A 19 -3.00 3.50 0.12
C ARG A 19 -3.34 4.87 0.71
N LYS A 20 -4.31 4.93 1.63
CA LYS A 20 -4.69 6.17 2.32
C LYS A 20 -3.57 6.71 3.20
N LYS A 21 -2.84 5.86 3.93
CA LYS A 21 -1.69 6.26 4.75
C LYS A 21 -0.52 6.82 3.92
N LEU A 22 -0.40 6.37 2.67
CA LEU A 22 0.58 6.89 1.71
C LEU A 22 0.09 8.14 0.98
N GLU A 23 -1.14 8.59 1.25
CA GLU A 23 -1.78 9.75 0.60
C GLU A 23 -1.87 9.66 -0.93
N LYS A 24 -1.89 8.43 -1.47
CA LYS A 24 -1.91 8.19 -2.92
C LYS A 24 -3.32 8.03 -3.48
N ARG A 25 -3.53 8.61 -4.67
CA ARG A 25 -4.73 8.32 -5.48
C ARG A 25 -4.65 6.89 -6.02
N GLN A 26 -5.80 6.29 -6.34
CA GLN A 26 -5.87 4.92 -6.88
C GLN A 26 -5.00 4.74 -8.13
N TYR A 27 -4.99 5.74 -9.03
CA TYR A 27 -4.13 5.71 -10.22
C TYR A 27 -2.63 5.68 -9.89
N GLU A 28 -2.17 6.51 -8.96
CA GLU A 28 -0.76 6.61 -8.57
C GLU A 28 -0.29 5.32 -7.89
N PHE A 29 -1.10 4.81 -6.98
CA PHE A 29 -0.79 3.56 -6.28
C PHE A 29 -0.78 2.36 -7.23
N ALA A 30 -1.74 2.27 -8.16
CA ALA A 30 -1.74 1.23 -9.19
C ALA A 30 -0.49 1.30 -10.07
N LYS A 31 -0.07 2.51 -10.45
CA LYS A 31 1.15 2.75 -11.24
C LYS A 31 2.39 2.24 -10.52
N GLU A 32 2.54 2.55 -9.23
CA GLU A 32 3.71 2.11 -8.44
C GLU A 32 3.73 0.59 -8.20
N LEU A 33 2.55 -0.03 -8.06
CA LEU A 33 2.42 -1.49 -8.00
C LEU A 33 2.57 -2.18 -9.38
N GLY A 34 2.65 -1.41 -10.47
CA GLY A 34 2.70 -1.91 -11.84
C GLY A 34 1.46 -2.73 -12.22
N ILE A 35 0.27 -2.31 -11.80
CA ILE A 35 -1.03 -2.91 -12.15
C ILE A 35 -1.92 -1.86 -12.82
N SER A 36 -3.00 -2.29 -13.48
CA SER A 36 -3.98 -1.35 -14.01
C SER A 36 -4.82 -0.75 -12.89
N THR A 37 -5.18 0.53 -13.03
CA THR A 37 -6.08 1.22 -12.09
C THR A 37 -7.41 0.49 -11.97
N ASN A 38 -7.96 0.00 -13.08
CA ASN A 38 -9.22 -0.76 -13.08
C ASN A 38 -9.12 -2.05 -12.24
N TYR A 39 -7.99 -2.75 -12.30
CA TYR A 39 -7.77 -3.94 -11.47
C TYR A 39 -7.72 -3.57 -9.99
N LEU A 40 -6.98 -2.52 -9.61
CA LEU A 40 -6.95 -2.04 -8.22
C LEU A 40 -8.35 -1.65 -7.72
N VAL A 41 -9.10 -0.87 -8.51
CA VAL A 41 -10.47 -0.45 -8.17
C VAL A 41 -11.40 -1.67 -8.02
N ALA A 42 -11.27 -2.68 -8.88
CA ALA A 42 -12.07 -3.89 -8.78
C ALA A 42 -11.74 -4.69 -7.50
N VAL A 43 -10.47 -4.76 -7.11
CA VAL A 43 -10.06 -5.39 -5.84
C VAL A 43 -10.56 -4.59 -4.63
N GLU A 44 -10.40 -3.27 -4.61
CA GLU A 44 -10.87 -2.41 -3.51
C GLU A 44 -12.39 -2.44 -3.32
N ASN A 45 -13.14 -2.68 -4.40
CA ASN A 45 -14.59 -2.85 -4.36
C ASN A 45 -15.04 -4.30 -4.18
N TYR A 46 -14.14 -5.22 -3.80
CA TYR A 46 -14.41 -6.65 -3.61
C TYR A 46 -14.97 -7.39 -4.84
N ARG A 47 -14.85 -6.80 -6.03
CA ARG A 47 -15.26 -7.44 -7.30
C ARG A 47 -14.25 -8.47 -7.78
N LEU A 48 -12.98 -8.30 -7.40
CA LEU A 48 -11.92 -9.26 -7.64
C LEU A 48 -11.23 -9.62 -6.32
N PRO A 49 -10.78 -10.86 -6.15
CA PRO A 49 -10.12 -11.29 -4.92
C PRO A 49 -8.75 -10.64 -4.78
N PHE A 50 -8.33 -10.42 -3.53
CA PHE A 50 -6.96 -10.07 -3.22
C PHE A 50 -6.08 -11.31 -3.39
N THR A 51 -5.32 -11.36 -4.49
CA THR A 51 -4.51 -12.54 -4.84
C THR A 51 -3.11 -12.48 -4.22
N ASP A 52 -2.47 -13.63 -4.03
CA ASP A 52 -1.07 -13.70 -3.58
C ASP A 52 -0.11 -12.98 -4.52
N LYS A 53 -0.44 -12.90 -5.82
CA LYS A 53 0.34 -12.14 -6.79
C LYS A 53 0.28 -10.64 -6.50
N LEU A 54 -0.89 -10.13 -6.10
CA LEU A 54 -1.03 -8.74 -5.66
C LEU A 54 -0.30 -8.52 -4.34
N LYS A 55 -0.44 -9.45 -3.38
CA LYS A 55 0.30 -9.41 -2.11
C LYS A 55 1.81 -9.23 -2.33
N ARG A 56 2.43 -10.09 -3.15
CA ARG A 56 3.87 -10.00 -3.47
C ARG A 56 4.28 -8.66 -4.11
N LYS A 57 3.39 -8.03 -4.87
CA LYS A 57 3.66 -6.71 -5.47
C LYS A 57 3.63 -5.61 -4.40
N VAL A 58 2.66 -5.67 -3.50
CA VAL A 58 2.55 -4.74 -2.36
C VAL A 58 3.74 -4.90 -1.43
N ASP A 59 4.12 -6.14 -1.09
CA ASP A 59 5.28 -6.40 -0.22
C ASP A 59 6.58 -5.86 -0.84
N ARG A 60 6.80 -6.12 -2.14
CA ARG A 60 7.95 -5.56 -2.86
C ARG A 60 7.98 -4.04 -2.82
N TYR A 61 6.82 -3.42 -3.03
CA TYR A 61 6.68 -1.98 -3.01
C TYR A 61 7.01 -1.39 -1.63
N LEU A 62 6.51 -1.99 -0.56
CA LEU A 62 6.81 -1.58 0.82
C LEU A 62 8.29 -1.71 1.15
N ASN A 63 8.91 -2.84 0.80
CA ASN A 63 10.34 -3.04 1.01
C ASN A 63 11.17 -1.96 0.29
N ASN A 64 10.79 -1.58 -0.92
CA ASN A 64 11.48 -0.51 -1.64
C ASN A 64 11.35 0.83 -0.93
N LEU A 65 10.15 1.17 -0.43
CA LEU A 65 9.94 2.40 0.35
C LEU A 65 10.76 2.43 1.64
N GLU A 66 10.90 1.29 2.32
CA GLU A 66 11.73 1.19 3.53
C GLU A 66 13.21 1.40 3.22
N MET A 67 13.71 0.80 2.14
CA MET A 67 15.10 1.01 1.70
C MET A 67 15.39 2.47 1.34
N GLU A 68 14.45 3.15 0.67
CA GLU A 68 14.58 4.59 0.33
C GLU A 68 14.71 5.47 1.59
N LYS A 69 13.98 5.14 2.66
CA LYS A 69 14.06 5.87 3.94
C LYS A 69 15.42 5.70 4.61
N VAL A 70 15.95 4.47 4.65
CA VAL A 70 17.27 4.17 5.25
C VAL A 70 18.40 4.98 4.59
N MET A 71 18.31 5.20 3.28
CA MET A 71 19.30 5.99 2.54
C MET A 71 19.23 7.49 2.85
N HIS A 72 18.04 8.01 3.16
CA HIS A 72 17.86 9.42 3.56
C HIS A 72 18.37 9.69 4.98
N ASP A 73 18.13 8.77 5.92
CA ASP A 73 18.57 8.95 7.31
C ASP A 73 20.10 8.89 7.45
N SER A 74 20.78 8.14 6.58
CA SER A 74 22.25 8.05 6.55
C SER A 74 22.91 9.38 6.14
N SER A 75 22.24 10.17 5.29
CA SER A 75 22.73 11.49 4.85
C SER A 75 22.59 12.55 5.95
N ALA A 76 21.63 12.40 6.87
CA ALA A 76 21.41 13.31 7.98
C ALA A 76 22.44 13.14 9.12
N CYS A 77 23.11 11.99 9.22
CA CYS A 77 24.17 11.76 10.22
C CYS A 77 25.55 12.30 9.81
N LEU A 78 25.80 12.61 8.53
CA LEU A 78 27.12 13.05 8.05
C LEU A 78 27.41 14.55 8.23
N PHE A 79 26.47 15.32 8.79
CA PHE A 79 26.62 16.76 9.04
C PHE A 79 26.54 17.14 10.54
N LYS A 80 26.77 16.18 11.45
CA LYS A 80 26.88 16.45 12.89
C LYS A 80 28.33 16.52 13.35
#